data_AF-A0A1V4CG73-F1
#
_entry.id   AF-A0A1V4CG73-F1
#
_cell.length_a   1.000
_cell.length_b   1.000
_cell.length_c   1.000
_cell.angle_alpha   90.00
_cell.angle_beta   90.00
_cell.angle_gamma   90.00
#
_symmetry.space_group_name_H-M   'P 1'
#
loop_
_entity.id
_entity.type
_entity.pdbx_description
1 polymer ?
#
loop_
_entity_poly.entity_id
_entity_poly.type
_entity_poly.pdbx_seq_one_letter_code
_entity_poly.pdbx_strand_id
1 'polypeptide(L)' 'MNAHRFTARDELALTKPEASLSAAFALKGHTVHKGQDGGFYVSRYGLSRYCKDLEALQDFAKLVGVSHGV' A
#
# COMPACT_ATOMS: atom_id res chain seq x y z
N MET A 1 30.71 5.78 -20.96
CA MET A 1 30.39 4.82 -19.87
C MET A 1 29.05 5.22 -19.30
N ASN A 2 28.07 4.33 -19.41
CA ASN A 2 26.64 4.65 -19.44
C ASN A 2 26.07 5.07 -18.09
N ALA A 3 25.32 6.18 -18.11
CA ALA A 3 24.49 6.66 -17.03
C ALA A 3 23.24 5.77 -16.87
N HIS A 4 23.31 4.71 -16.07
CA HIS A 4 22.11 4.05 -15.54
C HIS A 4 21.74 4.64 -14.18
N ARG A 5 21.16 5.84 -14.24
CA ARG A 5 20.29 6.37 -13.18
C ARG A 5 19.10 5.42 -13.05
N PHE A 6 19.22 4.39 -12.22
CA PHE A 6 18.08 3.65 -11.68
C PHE A 6 17.45 4.56 -10.63
N THR A 7 16.69 5.55 -11.10
CA THR A 7 16.04 6.56 -10.26
C THR A 7 15.04 5.86 -9.35
N ALA A 8 15.23 5.88 -8.02
CA ALA A 8 14.28 6.00 -6.89
C ALA A 8 12.83 5.47 -6.98
N ARG A 9 12.42 4.79 -8.05
CA ARG A 9 11.07 4.29 -8.36
C ARG A 9 10.98 2.79 -8.15
N ASP A 10 12.11 2.10 -8.15
CA ASP A 10 12.18 0.65 -7.91
C ASP A 10 11.98 0.32 -6.42
N GLU A 11 12.45 1.19 -5.52
CA GLU A 11 12.34 1.00 -4.06
C GLU A 11 10.90 1.15 -3.52
N LEU A 12 10.04 1.84 -4.29
CA LEU A 12 8.61 1.96 -4.01
C LEU A 12 7.78 0.89 -4.72
N ALA A 13 8.41 -0.06 -5.42
CA ALA A 13 7.70 -1.17 -6.01
C ALA A 13 6.97 -1.95 -4.90
N LEU A 14 5.67 -2.14 -5.07
CA LEU A 14 4.86 -2.95 -4.17
C LEU A 14 5.25 -4.40 -4.39
N THR A 15 5.49 -5.13 -3.31
CA THR A 15 5.58 -6.60 -3.39
C THR A 15 4.22 -7.16 -3.83
N LYS A 16 4.20 -8.38 -4.38
CA LYS A 16 2.94 -9.04 -4.78
C LYS A 16 1.83 -8.96 -3.70
N PRO A 17 2.08 -9.26 -2.42
CA PRO A 17 1.04 -9.13 -1.39
C PRO A 17 0.61 -7.68 -1.14
N GLU A 18 1.54 -6.72 -1.15
CA GLU A 18 1.22 -5.29 -0.98
C GLU A 18 0.37 -4.76 -2.13
N ALA A 19 0.69 -5.13 -3.38
CA ALA A 19 -0.05 -4.74 -4.57
C ALA A 19 -1.47 -5.33 -4.55
N SER A 20 -1.58 -6.61 -4.18
CA SER A 20 -2.84 -7.32 -3.96
C SER A 20 -3.75 -6.62 -2.94
N LEU A 21 -3.22 -6.28 -1.76
CA LEU A 21 -3.95 -5.54 -0.73
C LEU A 21 -4.32 -4.14 -1.17
N SER A 22 -3.40 -3.41 -1.79
CA SER A 22 -3.64 -2.06 -2.30
C SER A 22 -4.78 -2.05 -3.32
N ALA A 23 -4.83 -3.05 -4.20
CA ALA A 23 -5.93 -3.22 -5.15
C ALA A 23 -7.26 -3.52 -4.44
N ALA A 24 -7.26 -4.39 -3.42
CA ALA A 24 -8.46 -4.68 -2.64
C ALA A 24 -9.01 -3.43 -1.91
N PHE A 25 -8.12 -2.59 -1.36
CA PHE A 25 -8.47 -1.30 -0.79
C PHE A 25 -9.08 -0.35 -1.84
N ALA A 26 -8.46 -0.26 -3.01
CA ALA A 26 -8.95 0.55 -4.13
C ALA A 26 -10.34 0.14 -4.60
N LEU A 27 -10.63 -1.17 -4.68
CA LEU A 27 -11.96 -1.69 -5.00
C LEU A 27 -13.04 -1.28 -3.99
N LYS A 28 -12.67 -1.04 -2.73
CA LYS A 28 -13.57 -0.53 -1.69
C LYS A 28 -13.61 1.00 -1.61
N GLY A 29 -12.91 1.69 -2.51
CA GLY A 29 -12.83 3.15 -2.59
C GLY A 29 -11.86 3.77 -1.60
N HIS A 30 -10.84 3.02 -1.16
CA HIS A 30 -9.72 3.57 -0.39
C HIS A 30 -8.55 3.89 -1.32
N THR A 31 -7.84 4.98 -1.05
CA THR A 31 -6.59 5.32 -1.72
C THR A 31 -5.43 4.88 -0.85
N VAL A 32 -4.50 4.09 -1.40
CA VAL A 32 -3.30 3.59 -0.70
C VAL A 32 -2.05 4.19 -1.32
N HIS A 33 -1.19 4.77 -0.49
CA HIS A 33 0.12 5.29 -0.89
C HIS A 33 1.24 4.62 -0.08
N LYS A 34 2.27 4.09 -0.75
CA LYS A 34 3.49 3.61 -0.09
C LYS A 34 4.42 4.80 0.18
N GLY A 35 4.81 4.97 1.43
CA GLY A 35 5.80 5.95 1.86
C GLY A 35 7.23 5.48 1.59
N GLN A 36 8.18 6.42 1.59
CA GLN A 36 9.60 6.09 1.46
C GLN A 36 10.12 5.32 2.69
N ASP A 37 9.47 5.47 3.83
CA ASP A 37 9.76 4.76 5.08
C ASP A 37 9.31 3.30 5.08
N GLY A 38 8.71 2.81 3.98
CA GLY A 38 8.15 1.45 3.88
C GLY A 38 6.73 1.29 4.44
N GLY A 39 6.17 2.35 5.03
CA GLY A 39 4.79 2.37 5.51
C GLY A 39 3.74 2.64 4.42
N PHE A 40 2.47 2.51 4.78
CA PHE A 40 1.31 2.71 3.93
C PHE A 40 0.37 3.76 4.51
N TYR A 41 -0.06 4.69 3.67
CA TYR A 41 -1.10 5.66 3.98
C TYR A 41 -2.37 5.26 3.27
N VAL A 42 -3.38 4.85 4.03
CA VAL A 42 -4.72 4.51 3.51
C VAL A 42 -5.67 5.65 3.82
N SER A 43 -6.39 6.14 2.82
CA SER A 43 -7.35 7.23 2.99
C SER A 43 -8.68 6.96 2.30
N ARG A 44 -9.79 7.37 2.94
CA ARG A 44 -11.15 7.29 2.38
C ARG A 44 -12.05 8.32 3.06
N TYR A 45 -12.75 9.15 2.27
CA TYR A 45 -13.73 10.13 2.75
C TYR A 45 -13.27 10.98 3.95
N GLY A 46 -12.03 11.49 3.91
CA GLY A 46 -11.47 12.31 4.99
C GLY A 46 -10.92 11.53 6.18
N LEU A 47 -11.03 10.20 6.21
CA LEU A 47 -10.37 9.34 7.18
C LEU A 47 -9.04 8.85 6.61
N SER A 48 -7.94 9.15 7.30
CA SER A 48 -6.60 8.68 6.95
C SER A 48 -6.03 7.79 8.06
N ARG A 49 -5.51 6.63 7.69
CA ARG A 49 -4.81 5.72 8.59
C ARG A 49 -3.40 5.46 8.07
N TYR A 50 -2.43 5.64 8.94
CA TYR A 50 -1.06 5.19 8.71
C TYR A 50 -0.90 3.75 9.20
N CYS A 51 -0.34 2.89 8.35
CA CYS A 51 0.03 1.52 8.63
C CYS A 51 1.54 1.41 8.43
N LYS A 52 2.28 1.15 9.50
CA LYS A 52 3.76 1.16 9.46
C LYS A 52 4.36 0.06 8.57
N ASP A 53 3.61 -1.02 8.34
CA ASP A 53 4.07 -2.22 7.64
C ASP A 53 2.89 -3.01 7.04
N LEU A 54 3.19 -4.10 6.33
CA LEU A 54 2.20 -4.94 5.67
C LEU A 54 1.24 -5.62 6.66
N GLU A 55 1.69 -6.02 7.85
CA GLU A 55 0.84 -6.64 8.87
C GLU A 55 -0.20 -5.63 9.37
N ALA A 56 0.24 -4.41 9.68
CA ALA A 56 -0.66 -3.32 10.06
C ALA A 56 -1.67 -2.95 8.94
N LEU A 57 -1.26 -3.08 7.67
CA LEU A 57 -2.14 -2.88 6.52
C LEU A 57 -3.18 -4.00 6.41
N GLN A 58 -2.78 -5.25 6.65
CA GLN A 58 -3.67 -6.42 6.66
C GLN A 58 -4.70 -6.35 7.78
N ASP A 59 -4.28 -6.00 9.00
CA ASP A 59 -5.20 -5.84 10.12
C ASP A 59 -6.19 -4.70 9.89
N PHE A 60 -5.73 -3.60 9.32
CA PHE A 60 -6.63 -2.54 8.91
C PHE A 60 -7.62 -3.02 7.83
N ALA A 61 -7.16 -3.82 6.87
CA ALA A 61 -8.02 -4.43 5.85
C ALA A 61 -9.13 -5.28 6.48
N LYS A 62 -8.81 -6.11 7.49
CA LYS A 62 -9.81 -6.89 8.25
C LYS A 62 -10.84 -5.97 8.94
N LEU A 63 -10.37 -4.89 9.58
CA LEU A 63 -11.25 -3.94 10.28
C LEU A 63 -12.23 -3.23 9.34
N VAL A 64 -11.81 -2.89 8.12
CA VAL A 64 -12.66 -2.19 7.14
C VAL A 64 -13.41 -3.11 6.18
N GLY A 65 -13.30 -4.44 6.35
CA GLY A 65 -13.95 -5.43 5.49
C GLY A 65 -13.36 -5.50 4.08
N VAL A 66 -12.07 -5.16 3.93
CA VAL A 66 -11.27 -5.39 2.73
C VAL A 66 -10.64 -6.78 2.86
N SER A 67 -11.35 -7.81 2.41
CA SER A 67 -10.84 -9.18 2.36
C SER A 67 -10.08 -9.38 1.05
N HIS A 68 -8.81 -9.82 1.13
CA HIS A 68 -8.18 -10.47 -0.01
C HIS A 68 -8.69 -11.91 -0.02
N GLY A 69 -9.47 -12.28 -1.03
CA GLY A 69 -9.85 -13.67 -1.24
C GLY A 69 -8.59 -14.45 -1.59
N VAL A 70 -8.06 -15.18 -0.62
CA VAL A 70 -7.00 -16.16 -0.81
C VAL A 70 -7.52 -17.29 -1.70
#